data_AF-X1E0L0-F1
#
_entry.id   AF-X1E0L0-F1
#
_cell.length_a   1.000
_cell.length_b   1.000
_cell.length_c   1.000
_cell.angle_alpha   90.00
_cell.angle_beta   90.00
_cell.angle_gamma   90.00
#
_symmetry.space_group_name_H-M   'P 1'
#
loop_
_entity.id
_entity.type
_entity.pdbx_description
1 polymer ?
#
loop_
_entity_poly.entity_id
_entity_poly.type
_entity_poly.pdbx_seq_one_letter_code
_entity_poly.pdbx_strand_id
1 'polypeptide(L)'
;MGRRKRKQAAPKRVKRVPKIFTCPDCGEKSVKVTDIKKKGAFATVKCGNCSLTKQVLVNSISEPVDAFGDFIDIFYADQEIQRLEKRNQKLKDENEWGELAFSYSILSDLCKTKAAILLEEEDVNLEEVNDWKIRSEHYKNLEKDALLKLETDELERGVRTDEESLFAESDTKIKKERKIEEIFDDPGFLEF
;
A
#
# COMPACT_ATOMS: atom_id res chain seq x y z
N MET A 1 2.90 -65.39 -9.13
CA MET A 1 3.46 -64.03 -9.25
C MET A 1 2.45 -63.02 -8.72
N GLY A 2 2.60 -62.58 -7.47
CA GLY A 2 1.65 -61.68 -6.81
C GLY A 2 1.83 -60.22 -7.29
N ARG A 3 0.80 -59.67 -7.93
CA ARG A 3 0.80 -58.29 -8.43
C ARG A 3 0.78 -57.32 -7.24
N ARG A 4 1.90 -56.63 -6.96
CA ARG A 4 1.95 -55.58 -5.91
C ARG A 4 0.88 -54.53 -6.21
N LYS A 5 -0.09 -54.36 -5.30
CA LYS A 5 -1.07 -53.27 -5.37
C LYS A 5 -0.32 -51.94 -5.37
N ARG A 6 -0.49 -51.15 -6.44
CA ARG A 6 0.05 -49.80 -6.58
C ARG A 6 -0.58 -48.94 -5.47
N LYS A 7 0.22 -48.29 -4.61
CA LYS A 7 -0.28 -47.33 -3.62
C LYS A 7 -1.05 -46.24 -4.37
N GLN A 8 -2.34 -46.07 -4.06
CA GLN A 8 -3.11 -44.93 -4.56
C GLN A 8 -2.52 -43.65 -3.95
N ALA A 9 -2.25 -42.65 -4.80
CA ALA A 9 -1.81 -41.35 -4.33
C ALA A 9 -2.94 -40.73 -3.49
N ALA A 10 -2.64 -40.40 -2.23
CA ALA A 10 -3.62 -39.73 -1.39
C ALA A 10 -3.99 -38.36 -2.02
N PRO A 11 -5.28 -37.99 -2.03
CA PRO A 11 -5.69 -36.70 -2.57
C PRO A 11 -5.04 -35.58 -1.75
N LYS A 12 -4.39 -34.63 -2.44
CA LYS A 12 -3.81 -33.45 -1.79
C LYS A 12 -4.96 -32.61 -1.21
N ARG A 13 -4.85 -32.23 0.07
CA ARG A 13 -5.82 -31.32 0.70
C ARG A 13 -5.70 -29.95 0.04
N VAL A 14 -6.82 -29.42 -0.46
CA VAL A 14 -6.90 -28.06 -0.97
C VAL A 14 -6.70 -27.09 0.21
N LYS A 15 -5.71 -26.21 0.11
CA LYS A 15 -5.48 -25.16 1.10
C LYS A 15 -6.67 -24.20 1.09
N ARG A 16 -7.19 -23.85 2.27
CA ARG A 16 -8.30 -22.90 2.42
C ARG A 16 -7.78 -21.59 2.97
N VAL A 17 -8.39 -20.51 2.53
CA VAL A 17 -8.13 -19.16 3.03
C VAL A 17 -8.50 -19.09 4.52
N PRO A 18 -7.68 -18.45 5.38
CA PRO A 18 -7.99 -18.31 6.80
C PRO A 18 -9.24 -17.45 6.99
N LYS A 19 -9.99 -17.74 8.06
CA LYS A 19 -11.19 -16.99 8.47
C LYS A 19 -10.99 -16.12 9.70
N ILE A 20 -9.82 -16.25 10.34
CA ILE A 20 -9.44 -15.58 11.57
C ILE A 20 -8.11 -14.91 11.31
N PHE A 21 -8.02 -13.61 11.60
CA PHE A 21 -6.84 -12.79 11.34
C PHE A 21 -6.22 -12.26 12.63
N THR A 22 -4.97 -11.80 12.52
CA THR A 22 -4.21 -11.13 13.60
C THR A 22 -4.68 -9.70 13.76
N CYS A 23 -4.94 -9.26 14.98
CA CYS A 23 -5.28 -7.87 15.24
C CYS A 23 -4.03 -6.99 15.23
N PRO A 24 -4.04 -5.83 14.55
CA PRO A 24 -2.90 -4.92 14.52
C PRO A 24 -2.64 -4.22 15.86
N ASP A 25 -3.65 -4.11 16.72
CA ASP A 25 -3.57 -3.41 18.00
C ASP A 25 -3.13 -4.32 19.15
N CYS A 26 -3.73 -5.51 19.28
CA CYS A 26 -3.42 -6.44 20.37
C CYS A 26 -2.51 -7.61 19.99
N GLY A 27 -2.15 -7.77 18.71
CA GLY A 27 -1.31 -8.86 18.21
C GLY A 27 -1.95 -10.26 18.21
N GLU A 28 -3.17 -10.39 18.75
CA GLU A 28 -3.82 -11.69 18.94
C GLU A 28 -4.65 -12.14 17.72
N LYS A 29 -4.75 -13.46 17.49
CA LYS A 29 -5.51 -14.06 16.36
C LYS A 29 -7.00 -14.16 16.67
N SER A 30 -7.66 -13.00 16.80
CA SER A 30 -9.05 -12.89 17.25
C SER A 30 -9.94 -12.05 16.34
N VAL A 31 -9.44 -11.58 15.20
CA VAL A 31 -10.22 -10.77 14.27
C VAL A 31 -11.13 -11.65 13.41
N LYS A 32 -12.42 -11.34 13.41
CA LYS A 32 -13.44 -11.99 12.59
C LYS A 32 -14.17 -10.95 11.75
N VAL A 33 -14.36 -11.27 10.48
CA VAL A 33 -15.15 -10.46 9.54
C VAL A 33 -16.56 -11.04 9.46
N THR A 34 -17.58 -10.21 9.72
CA THR A 34 -18.99 -10.59 9.64
C THR A 34 -19.71 -9.86 8.51
N ASP A 35 -20.83 -10.45 8.07
CA ASP A 35 -21.85 -9.82 7.21
C ASP A 35 -21.54 -9.57 5.71
N ILE A 36 -20.46 -10.14 5.17
CA ILE A 36 -20.07 -10.06 3.73
C ILE A 36 -21.19 -10.47 2.74
N LYS A 37 -22.15 -11.33 3.15
CA LYS A 37 -23.12 -11.98 2.24
C LYS A 37 -24.54 -11.43 2.28
N LYS A 38 -24.83 -10.43 3.12
CA LYS A 38 -26.21 -9.96 3.35
C LYS A 38 -26.52 -8.67 2.58
N LYS A 39 -26.53 -8.70 1.26
CA LYS A 39 -27.04 -7.62 0.37
C LYS A 39 -26.50 -6.18 0.58
N GLY A 40 -25.63 -5.94 1.55
CA GLY A 40 -25.03 -4.65 1.85
C GLY A 40 -23.63 -4.55 1.27
N ALA A 41 -23.22 -3.33 0.95
CA ALA A 41 -21.87 -2.99 0.51
C ALA A 41 -20.88 -2.87 1.68
N PHE A 42 -21.20 -3.43 2.85
CA PHE A 42 -20.43 -3.23 4.08
C PHE A 42 -20.15 -4.58 4.76
N ALA A 43 -18.91 -4.74 5.24
CA ALA A 43 -18.53 -5.80 6.15
C ALA A 43 -18.05 -5.20 7.47
N THR A 44 -18.36 -5.90 8.55
CA THR A 44 -17.97 -5.46 9.89
C THR A 44 -16.81 -6.32 10.36
N VAL A 45 -15.66 -5.69 10.60
CA VAL A 45 -14.47 -6.32 11.17
C VAL A 45 -14.52 -6.14 12.68
N LYS A 46 -14.51 -7.23 13.43
CA LYS A 46 -14.55 -7.21 14.90
C LYS A 46 -13.40 -8.02 15.49
N CYS A 47 -12.67 -7.43 16.42
CA CYS A 47 -11.69 -8.14 17.25
C CYS A 47 -12.32 -8.66 18.53
N GLY A 48 -12.13 -9.95 18.83
CA GLY A 48 -12.65 -10.57 20.05
C GLY A 48 -11.89 -10.25 21.34
N ASN A 49 -10.65 -9.72 21.26
CA ASN A 49 -9.81 -9.43 22.43
C ASN A 49 -9.90 -7.96 22.85
N CYS A 50 -9.49 -7.03 21.98
CA CYS A 50 -9.51 -5.59 22.26
C CYS A 50 -10.84 -4.88 21.90
N SER A 51 -11.86 -5.61 21.46
CA SER A 51 -13.18 -5.07 21.06
C SER A 51 -13.18 -4.02 19.95
N LEU A 52 -12.10 -3.89 19.16
CA LEU A 52 -12.07 -3.05 17.96
C LEU A 52 -13.16 -3.47 16.98
N THR A 53 -13.97 -2.50 16.54
CA THR A 53 -14.98 -2.69 15.50
C THR A 53 -14.88 -1.59 14.46
N LYS A 54 -14.74 -1.98 13.19
CA LYS A 54 -14.79 -1.06 12.05
C LYS A 54 -15.69 -1.63 10.96
N GLN A 55 -16.37 -0.73 10.27
CA GLN A 55 -17.14 -1.06 9.06
C GLN A 55 -16.28 -0.70 7.85
N VAL A 56 -16.27 -1.58 6.86
CA VAL A 56 -15.47 -1.44 5.65
C VAL A 56 -16.37 -1.67 4.45
N LEU A 57 -16.20 -0.87 3.41
CA LEU A 57 -16.89 -1.02 2.14
C LEU A 57 -16.38 -2.26 1.40
N VAL A 58 -17.27 -3.15 0.98
CA VAL A 58 -16.87 -4.37 0.25
C VAL A 58 -17.83 -4.72 -0.87
N ASN A 59 -17.24 -5.25 -1.96
CA ASN A 59 -17.97 -5.67 -3.16
C ASN A 59 -18.53 -7.08 -3.05
N SER A 60 -19.47 -7.45 -3.92
CA SER A 60 -20.09 -8.78 -3.93
C SER A 60 -19.14 -9.95 -4.20
N ILE A 61 -17.99 -9.67 -4.83
CA ILE A 61 -16.95 -10.66 -5.16
C ILE A 61 -15.91 -10.79 -4.04
N SER A 62 -15.91 -9.85 -3.08
CA SER A 62 -14.90 -9.77 -2.05
C SER A 62 -14.90 -10.97 -1.11
N GLU A 63 -13.69 -11.34 -0.71
CA GLU A 63 -13.43 -12.35 0.30
C GLU A 63 -13.20 -11.71 1.68
N PRO A 64 -13.33 -12.47 2.78
CA PRO A 64 -13.02 -11.96 4.13
C PRO A 64 -11.57 -11.47 4.29
N VAL A 65 -10.65 -11.89 3.41
CA VAL A 65 -9.28 -11.40 3.38
C VAL A 65 -9.22 -9.98 2.86
N ASP A 66 -9.98 -9.67 1.81
CA ASP A 66 -9.98 -8.34 1.18
C ASP A 66 -10.47 -7.29 2.18
N ALA A 67 -11.60 -7.57 2.85
CA ALA A 67 -12.14 -6.70 3.90
C ALA A 67 -11.20 -6.53 5.09
N PHE A 68 -10.35 -7.52 5.37
CA PHE A 68 -9.31 -7.40 6.39
C PHE A 68 -8.12 -6.57 5.90
N GLY A 69 -7.74 -6.68 4.63
CA GLY A 69 -6.72 -5.84 4.00
C GLY A 69 -7.11 -4.37 4.05
N ASP A 70 -8.31 -4.04 3.60
CA ASP A 70 -8.84 -2.68 3.65
C ASP A 70 -8.88 -2.13 5.10
N PHE A 71 -9.22 -2.96 6.08
CA PHE A 71 -9.17 -2.58 7.50
C PHE A 71 -7.74 -2.24 7.96
N ILE A 72 -6.74 -3.00 7.52
CA ILE A 72 -5.33 -2.77 7.85
C ILE A 72 -4.85 -1.47 7.20
N ASP A 73 -5.19 -1.23 5.94
CA ASP A 73 -4.82 -0.01 5.22
C ASP A 73 -5.39 1.24 5.91
N ILE A 74 -6.65 1.18 6.38
CA ILE A 74 -7.27 2.26 7.15
C ILE A 74 -6.58 2.45 8.50
N PHE A 75 -6.24 1.36 9.19
CA PHE A 75 -5.61 1.42 10.52
C PHE A 75 -4.21 2.06 10.46
N TYR A 76 -3.43 1.73 9.43
CA TYR A 76 -2.06 2.23 9.27
C TYR A 76 -1.94 3.52 8.45
N ALA A 77 -3.03 4.04 7.89
CA ALA A 77 -3.01 5.25 7.05
C ALA A 77 -2.29 6.43 7.72
N ASP A 78 -2.53 6.66 9.02
CA ASP A 78 -1.91 7.77 9.76
C ASP A 78 -0.39 7.58 9.96
N GLN A 79 0.04 6.33 10.18
CA GLN A 79 1.46 6.00 10.29
C GLN A 79 2.15 6.15 8.93
N GLU A 80 1.49 5.73 7.85
CA GLU A 80 2.03 5.85 6.50
C GLU A 80 2.15 7.32 6.06
N ILE A 81 1.19 8.18 6.41
CA ILE A 81 1.29 9.63 6.17
C ILE A 81 2.55 10.18 6.84
N GLN A 82 2.76 9.89 8.12
CA GLN A 82 3.93 10.37 8.86
C GLN A 82 5.25 9.83 8.29
N ARG A 83 5.26 8.57 7.85
CA ARG A 83 6.43 7.94 7.22
C ARG A 83 6.78 8.61 5.91
N LEU A 84 5.80 8.80 5.03
CA LEU A 84 5.99 9.43 3.72
C LEU A 84 6.41 10.90 3.86
N GLU A 85 5.84 11.66 4.79
CA GLU A 85 6.24 13.04 5.05
C GLU A 85 7.73 13.15 5.44
N LYS A 86 8.22 12.25 6.30
CA LYS A 86 9.65 12.17 6.68
C LYS A 86 10.52 11.76 5.50
N ARG A 87 10.09 10.76 4.71
CA ARG A 87 10.84 10.31 3.52
C ARG A 87 10.92 11.41 2.47
N ASN A 88 9.84 12.18 2.28
CA ASN A 88 9.78 13.26 1.30
C ASN A 88 10.78 14.37 1.56
N GLN A 89 11.12 14.63 2.83
CA GLN A 89 12.20 15.58 3.15
C GLN A 89 13.55 15.09 2.61
N LYS A 90 13.88 13.80 2.84
CA LYS A 90 15.12 13.20 2.33
C LYS A 90 15.16 13.16 0.80
N LEU A 91 14.06 12.77 0.15
CA LEU A 91 13.97 12.71 -1.31
C LEU A 91 14.11 14.09 -1.96
N LYS A 92 13.65 15.16 -1.29
CA LYS A 92 13.88 16.54 -1.75
C LYS A 92 15.36 16.89 -1.74
N ASP A 93 16.09 16.48 -0.71
CA ASP A 93 17.52 16.76 -0.57
C ASP A 93 18.34 15.97 -1.60
N GLU A 94 17.91 14.75 -1.92
CA GLU A 94 18.56 13.86 -2.89
C GLU A 94 18.16 14.15 -4.36
N ASN A 95 17.21 15.06 -4.60
CA ASN A 95 16.64 15.41 -5.92
C ASN A 95 16.02 14.22 -6.67
N GLU A 96 15.50 13.23 -5.95
CA GLU A 96 14.81 12.08 -6.55
C GLU A 96 13.34 12.43 -6.86
N TRP A 97 13.12 13.26 -7.89
CA TRP A 97 11.80 13.81 -8.23
C TRP A 97 10.75 12.75 -8.56
N GLY A 98 11.14 11.60 -9.13
CA GLY A 98 10.22 10.54 -9.49
C GLY A 98 9.62 9.82 -8.29
N GLU A 99 10.47 9.45 -7.31
CA GLU A 99 10.00 8.84 -6.05
C GLU A 99 9.16 9.82 -5.24
N LEU A 100 9.54 11.09 -5.26
CA LEU A 100 8.85 12.17 -4.58
C LEU A 100 7.49 12.49 -5.22
N ALA A 101 7.35 12.40 -6.54
CA ALA A 101 6.04 12.50 -7.20
C ALA A 101 5.14 11.33 -6.79
N PHE A 102 5.67 10.10 -6.81
CA PHE A 102 4.94 8.91 -6.40
C PHE A 102 4.44 8.98 -4.95
N SER A 103 5.29 9.43 -4.03
CA SER A 103 4.91 9.58 -2.62
C SER A 103 3.83 10.64 -2.40
N TYR A 104 3.85 11.76 -3.13
CA TYR A 104 2.77 12.75 -3.08
C TYR A 104 1.45 12.23 -3.65
N SER A 105 1.51 11.40 -4.70
CA SER A 105 0.34 10.72 -5.25
C SER A 105 -0.33 9.86 -4.18
N ILE A 106 0.46 9.03 -3.47
CA ILE A 106 -0.02 8.20 -2.36
C ILE A 106 -0.59 9.06 -1.22
N LEU A 107 0.11 10.13 -0.81
CA LEU A 107 -0.37 11.03 0.24
C LEU A 107 -1.69 11.70 -0.13
N SER A 108 -1.88 12.07 -1.39
CA SER A 108 -3.14 12.62 -1.88
C SER A 108 -4.28 11.61 -1.74
N ASP A 109 -4.04 10.36 -2.13
CA ASP A 109 -5.05 9.31 -2.05
C ASP A 109 -5.39 8.96 -0.59
N LEU A 110 -4.41 8.85 0.29
CA LEU A 110 -4.63 8.66 1.74
C LEU A 110 -5.44 9.81 2.37
N CYS A 111 -5.18 11.05 1.94
CA CYS A 111 -5.96 12.20 2.43
C CYS A 111 -7.42 12.14 1.95
N LYS A 112 -7.69 11.67 0.72
CA LYS A 112 -9.06 11.48 0.21
C LYS A 112 -9.79 10.36 0.94
N THR A 113 -9.13 9.23 1.16
CA THR A 113 -9.74 8.11 1.89
C THR A 113 -10.08 8.53 3.32
N LYS A 114 -9.18 9.27 3.99
CA LYS A 114 -9.45 9.83 5.31
C LYS A 114 -10.62 10.82 5.32
N ALA A 115 -10.69 11.71 4.34
CA ALA A 115 -11.83 12.61 4.20
C ALA A 115 -13.15 11.86 3.96
N ALA A 116 -13.12 10.76 3.20
CA ALA A 116 -14.30 9.91 2.97
C ALA A 116 -14.73 9.19 4.26
N ILE A 117 -13.79 8.64 5.03
CA ILE A 117 -14.07 7.98 6.31
C ILE A 117 -14.72 8.95 7.30
N LEU A 118 -14.17 10.16 7.46
CA LEU A 118 -14.74 11.18 8.36
C LEU A 118 -16.15 11.64 7.95
N LEU A 119 -16.50 11.54 6.67
CA LEU A 119 -17.86 11.82 6.19
C LEU A 119 -18.86 10.71 6.53
N GLU A 120 -18.39 9.49 6.78
CA GLU A 120 -19.22 8.33 7.11
C GLU A 120 -19.44 8.16 8.63
N GLU A 121 -18.69 8.89 9.47
CA GLU A 121 -18.84 8.86 10.93
C GLU A 121 -20.17 9.52 11.38
N GLU A 122 -20.72 9.05 12.51
CA GLU A 122 -22.04 9.52 12.99
C GLU A 122 -22.03 11.02 13.38
N ASP A 123 -20.91 11.51 13.90
CA ASP A 123 -20.68 12.92 14.26
C ASP A 123 -19.71 13.57 13.26
N VAL A 124 -20.23 13.97 12.10
CA VAL A 124 -19.41 14.56 11.02
C VAL A 124 -18.91 15.96 11.39
N ASN A 125 -17.60 16.11 11.58
CA ASN A 125 -16.95 17.43 11.64
C ASN A 125 -16.57 17.91 10.23
N LEU A 126 -17.40 18.79 9.66
CA LEU A 126 -17.19 19.32 8.30
C LEU A 126 -15.90 20.12 8.13
N GLU A 127 -15.39 20.75 9.20
CA GLU A 127 -14.15 21.51 9.15
C GLU A 127 -12.95 20.58 8.92
N GLU A 128 -12.85 19.51 9.70
CA GLU A 128 -11.80 18.49 9.56
C GLU A 128 -11.82 17.84 8.18
N VAL A 129 -13.02 17.50 7.67
CA VAL A 129 -13.18 16.95 6.32
C VAL A 129 -12.63 17.91 5.27
N ASN A 130 -12.92 19.20 5.40
CA ASN A 130 -12.42 20.21 4.46
C ASN A 130 -10.90 20.38 4.56
N ASP A 131 -10.32 20.31 5.76
CA ASP A 131 -8.88 20.35 5.95
C ASP A 131 -8.18 19.18 5.22
N TRP A 132 -8.73 17.96 5.33
CA TRP A 132 -8.20 16.81 4.60
C TRP A 132 -8.34 16.94 3.08
N LYS A 133 -9.43 17.55 2.59
CA LYS A 133 -9.58 17.86 1.17
C LYS A 133 -8.53 18.87 0.70
N ILE A 134 -8.30 19.95 1.44
CA ILE A 134 -7.28 20.96 1.15
C ILE A 134 -5.89 20.31 1.14
N ARG A 135 -5.57 19.45 2.12
CA ARG A 135 -4.32 18.68 2.15
C ARG A 135 -4.17 17.79 0.92
N SER A 136 -5.25 17.12 0.50
CA SER A 136 -5.21 16.25 -0.68
C SER A 136 -4.92 17.02 -1.97
N GLU A 137 -5.46 18.24 -2.11
CA GLU A 137 -5.21 19.14 -3.23
C GLU A 137 -3.78 19.70 -3.19
N HIS A 138 -3.30 20.06 -2.00
CA HIS A 138 -1.93 20.49 -1.79
C HIS A 138 -0.92 19.42 -2.25
N TYR A 139 -1.12 18.15 -1.86
CA TYR A 139 -0.25 17.06 -2.32
C TYR A 139 -0.33 16.81 -3.83
N LYS A 140 -1.50 16.96 -4.47
CA LYS A 140 -1.60 16.89 -5.94
C LYS A 140 -0.83 18.01 -6.65
N ASN A 141 -0.82 19.20 -6.07
CA ASN A 141 -0.07 20.31 -6.66
C ASN A 141 1.44 20.04 -6.55
N LEU A 142 1.89 19.55 -5.38
CA LEU A 142 3.29 19.15 -5.19
C LEU A 142 3.72 17.99 -6.10
N GLU A 143 2.84 17.02 -6.36
CA GLU A 143 3.07 15.95 -7.34
C GLU A 143 3.31 16.52 -8.75
N LYS A 144 2.46 17.45 -9.20
CA LYS A 144 2.63 18.11 -10.50
C LYS A 144 3.94 18.90 -10.56
N ASP A 145 4.26 19.64 -9.50
CA ASP A 145 5.52 20.39 -9.42
C ASP A 145 6.74 19.46 -9.47
N ALA A 146 6.66 18.29 -8.84
CA ALA A 146 7.71 17.28 -8.88
C ALA A 146 7.88 16.67 -10.27
N LEU A 147 6.78 16.35 -10.95
CA LEU A 147 6.79 15.84 -12.32
C LEU A 147 7.36 16.88 -13.30
N LEU A 148 6.99 18.15 -13.16
CA LEU A 148 7.55 19.23 -13.97
C LEU A 148 9.07 19.34 -13.78
N LYS A 149 9.56 19.21 -12.55
CA LYS A 149 11.01 19.21 -12.27
C LYS A 149 11.73 18.01 -12.86
N LEU A 150 11.10 16.84 -12.80
CA LEU A 150 11.61 15.64 -13.44
C LEU A 150 11.71 15.83 -14.96
N GLU A 151 10.66 16.36 -15.59
CA GLU A 151 10.65 16.67 -17.02
C GLU A 151 11.73 17.68 -17.40
N THR A 152 11.94 18.73 -16.58
CA THR A 152 13.03 19.68 -16.82
C THR A 152 14.41 19.05 -16.69
N ASP A 153 14.62 18.17 -15.70
CA ASP A 153 15.89 17.45 -15.50
C ASP A 153 16.16 16.46 -16.66
N GLU A 154 15.11 15.80 -17.18
CA GLU A 154 15.22 14.96 -18.39
C GLU A 154 15.54 15.78 -19.65
N LEU A 155 14.91 16.95 -19.81
CA LEU A 155 15.21 17.88 -20.90
C LEU A 155 16.63 18.44 -20.82
N GLU A 156 17.10 18.80 -19.63
CA GLU A 156 18.47 19.30 -19.38
C GLU A 156 19.54 18.22 -19.60
N ARG A 157 19.25 16.98 -19.20
CA ARG A 157 20.10 15.81 -19.52
C ARG A 157 20.12 15.52 -21.02
N GLY A 158 19.21 16.11 -21.77
CA GLY A 158 19.05 15.96 -23.21
C GLY A 158 18.34 14.65 -23.53
N VAL A 159 17.37 14.71 -24.45
CA VAL A 159 16.99 13.52 -25.21
C VAL A 159 18.27 13.08 -25.92
N ARG A 160 18.82 11.91 -25.55
CA ARG A 160 19.94 11.29 -26.25
C ARG A 160 19.65 11.32 -27.76
N THR A 161 20.24 12.25 -28.48
CA THR A 161 20.20 12.24 -29.94
C THR A 161 20.92 10.99 -30.41
N ASP A 162 20.44 10.42 -31.51
CA ASP A 162 20.66 9.05 -32.01
C ASP A 162 22.13 8.57 -32.14
N GLU A 163 23.13 9.37 -31.77
CA GLU A 163 24.55 9.01 -31.76
C GLU A 163 24.97 8.15 -30.55
N GLU A 164 24.18 8.11 -29.47
CA GLU A 164 24.27 7.10 -28.38
C GLU A 164 23.03 6.18 -28.38
N SER A 165 22.65 5.70 -29.56
CA SER A 165 21.69 4.61 -29.69
C SER A 165 22.05 3.45 -28.76
N LEU A 166 21.05 2.84 -28.12
CA LEU A 166 21.13 1.60 -27.33
C LEU A 166 21.74 0.40 -28.10
N PHE A 167 22.03 0.57 -29.39
CA PHE A 167 22.71 -0.38 -30.28
C PHE A 167 24.19 -0.04 -30.54
N ALA A 168 24.72 1.05 -29.98
CA ALA A 168 26.15 1.32 -29.98
C ALA A 168 26.79 0.46 -28.88
N GLU A 169 27.52 -0.58 -29.31
CA GLU A 169 28.35 -1.41 -28.43
C GLU A 169 29.40 -0.53 -27.74
N SER A 170 29.06 -0.04 -26.55
CA SER A 170 30.03 0.48 -25.60
C SER A 170 30.04 -0.44 -24.39
N ASP A 171 31.24 -0.96 -24.07
CA ASP A 171 31.55 -1.74 -22.88
C ASP A 171 31.44 -0.87 -21.61
N THR A 172 30.27 -0.28 -21.36
CA THR A 172 30.01 0.54 -20.19
C THR A 172 29.46 -0.35 -19.08
N LYS A 173 30.27 -0.46 -18.02
CA LYS A 173 29.97 -1.20 -16.80
C LYS A 173 28.62 -0.76 -16.24
N ILE A 174 27.61 -1.61 -16.42
CA ILE A 174 26.33 -1.55 -15.70
C ILE A 174 26.68 -1.35 -14.22
N LYS A 175 26.24 -0.24 -13.62
CA LYS A 175 26.40 0.00 -12.18
C LYS A 175 25.74 -1.17 -11.47
N LYS A 176 26.55 -1.88 -10.68
CA LYS A 176 26.18 -3.09 -9.92
C LYS A 176 24.79 -2.96 -9.31
N GLU A 177 23.98 -4.00 -9.51
CA GLU A 177 22.78 -4.29 -8.73
C GLU A 177 23.09 -4.04 -7.24
N ARG A 178 22.23 -3.26 -6.56
CA ARG A 178 22.30 -3.08 -5.10
C ARG A 178 22.28 -4.47 -4.48
N LYS A 179 23.25 -4.76 -3.61
CA LYS A 179 23.34 -6.08 -2.98
C LYS A 179 22.09 -6.29 -2.13
N ILE A 180 21.61 -7.53 -2.10
CA ILE A 180 20.44 -7.95 -1.31
C ILE A 180 20.55 -7.48 0.15
N GLU A 181 21.76 -7.41 0.69
CA GLU A 181 22.09 -6.93 2.03
C GLU A 181 21.64 -5.48 2.29
N GLU A 182 21.74 -4.57 1.31
CA GLU A 182 21.32 -3.15 1.45
C GLU A 182 19.79 -2.97 1.49
N ILE A 183 19.02 -3.97 1.03
CA ILE A 183 17.55 -4.00 1.08
C ILE A 183 17.07 -4.49 2.46
N PHE A 184 17.87 -5.34 3.13
CA PHE A 184 17.53 -5.88 4.46
C PHE A 184 18.06 -5.05 5.63
N ASP A 185 18.98 -4.11 5.37
CA ASP A 185 19.49 -3.17 6.36
C ASP A 185 18.59 -1.93 6.56
N ASP A 186 17.46 -1.81 5.84
CA ASP A 186 16.45 -0.77 6.08
C ASP A 186 15.71 -1.10 7.41
N PRO A 187 15.99 -0.37 8.51
CA PRO A 187 15.49 -0.74 9.84
C PRO A 187 13.95 -0.62 9.94
N GLY A 188 13.32 0.04 8.97
CA GLY A 188 11.88 0.31 8.97
C GLY A 188 10.99 -0.87 8.57
N PHE A 189 11.54 -2.02 8.19
CA PHE A 189 10.73 -3.17 7.76
C PHE A 189 10.59 -4.28 8.82
N LEU A 190 11.43 -4.32 9.85
CA LEU A 190 11.51 -5.44 10.79
C LEU A 190 11.35 -5.11 12.28
N GLU A 191 10.98 -3.89 12.64
CA GLU A 191 10.56 -3.60 14.01
C GLU A 191 9.05 -3.90 14.17
N PHE A 192 8.75 -5.19 14.37
CA PHE A 192 7.50 -5.72 14.92
C PHE A 192 7.61 -5.89 16.44
#